data_AF-C5CHV9-F1
#
_entry.id   AF-C5CHV9-F1
#
_cell.length_a   1.000
_cell.length_b   1.000
_cell.length_c   1.000
_cell.angle_alpha   90.00
_cell.angle_beta   90.00
_cell.angle_gamma   90.00
#
_symmetry.space_group_name_H-M   'P 1'
#
loop_
_entity.id
_entity.type
_entity.pdbx_description
1 polymer ?
#
loop_
_entity_poly.entity_id
_entity_poly.type
_entity_poly.pdbx_seq_one_letter_code
_entity_poly.pdbx_strand_id
1 'polypeptide(L)'
;MPFKSLFLSGAPDANPEKDKALVKTELAELEVVLVKHSEFSKILDICKDFADRGGNAIILCPGFTHEQVAKISETVGESVSVNVARGDGKSAVAARRAMERAGWFNQKGSGQNQ
;
A
#
# COMPACT_ATOMS: atom_id res chain seq x y z
N MET A 1 -4.71 6.71 -23.75
CA MET A 1 -4.08 5.81 -22.76
C MET A 1 -5.01 5.73 -21.56
N PRO A 2 -5.28 4.55 -20.99
CA PRO A 2 -6.10 4.44 -19.78
C PRO A 2 -5.39 5.11 -18.60
N PHE A 3 -6.16 5.64 -17.66
CA PHE A 3 -5.64 6.11 -16.39
C PHE A 3 -5.18 4.92 -15.54
N LYS A 4 -3.88 4.86 -15.23
CA LYS A 4 -3.27 3.77 -14.46
C LYS A 4 -3.11 4.17 -13.01
N SER A 5 -3.68 3.36 -12.13
CA SER A 5 -3.60 3.56 -10.68
C SER A 5 -3.15 2.30 -9.95
N LEU A 6 -2.41 2.49 -8.86
CA LEU A 6 -1.95 1.46 -7.95
C LEU A 6 -2.53 1.72 -6.56
N PHE A 7 -3.19 0.73 -5.96
CA PHE A 7 -3.63 0.76 -4.57
C PHE A 7 -2.77 -0.16 -3.72
N LEU A 8 -2.06 0.40 -2.74
CA LEU A 8 -1.25 -0.35 -1.79
C LEU A 8 -1.94 -0.44 -0.44
N SER A 9 -2.20 -1.67 0.01
CA SER A 9 -2.79 -1.92 1.32
C SER A 9 -1.86 -2.77 2.17
N GLY A 10 -1.56 -2.29 3.38
CA GLY A 10 -0.85 -3.07 4.37
C GLY A 10 -1.63 -4.33 4.78
N ALA A 11 -0.94 -5.46 4.96
CA ALA A 11 -1.36 -6.60 5.76
C ALA A 11 -0.13 -7.36 6.33
N PRO A 12 -0.20 -7.89 7.57
CA PRO A 12 0.96 -8.41 8.29
C PRO A 12 1.46 -9.75 7.73
N ASP A 13 0.63 -10.46 6.99
CA ASP A 13 0.90 -11.75 6.35
C ASP A 13 1.06 -11.64 4.82
N ALA A 14 0.91 -10.44 4.24
CA ALA A 14 0.95 -10.22 2.81
C ALA A 14 2.21 -10.76 2.12
N ASN A 15 2.00 -11.30 0.92
CA ASN A 15 3.01 -11.62 -0.06
C ASN A 15 2.72 -10.83 -1.36
N PRO A 16 3.43 -9.71 -1.63
CA PRO A 16 3.16 -8.86 -2.79
C PRO A 16 3.27 -9.54 -4.16
N GLU A 17 3.98 -10.66 -4.25
CA GLU A 17 4.11 -11.42 -5.51
C GLU A 17 2.82 -12.19 -5.82
N LYS A 18 2.06 -12.59 -4.79
CA LYS A 18 0.85 -13.43 -4.88
C LYS A 18 -0.42 -12.63 -4.63
N ASP A 19 -0.40 -11.77 -3.63
CA ASP A 19 -1.57 -11.07 -3.09
C ASP A 19 -1.80 -9.76 -3.86
N LYS A 20 -2.10 -9.91 -5.15
CA LYS A 20 -2.35 -8.80 -6.05
C LYS A 20 -3.47 -9.10 -7.05
N ALA A 21 -4.10 -8.03 -7.54
CA ALA A 21 -5.15 -8.11 -8.55
C ALA A 21 -5.05 -6.93 -9.52
N LEU A 22 -5.60 -7.12 -10.71
CA LEU A 22 -5.65 -6.09 -11.75
C LEU A 22 -7.05 -6.06 -12.35
N VAL A 23 -7.69 -4.89 -12.31
CA VAL A 23 -9.00 -4.64 -12.91
C VAL A 23 -8.84 -3.60 -14.01
N LYS A 24 -9.44 -3.84 -15.18
CA LYS A 24 -9.29 -2.98 -16.35
C LYS A 24 -10.63 -2.64 -17.00
N THR A 25 -10.69 -1.43 -17.53
CA THR A 25 -11.66 -0.97 -18.53
C THR A 25 -10.90 -0.31 -19.68
N GLU A 26 -11.62 0.23 -20.66
CA GLU A 26 -11.00 1.02 -21.73
C GLU A 26 -10.33 2.31 -21.22
N LEU A 27 -10.86 2.88 -20.13
CA LEU A 27 -10.43 4.18 -19.61
C LEU A 27 -9.57 4.10 -18.35
N ALA A 28 -9.52 2.95 -17.67
CA ALA A 28 -8.82 2.82 -16.39
C ALA A 28 -8.18 1.45 -16.18
N GLU A 29 -7.03 1.44 -15.52
CA GLU A 29 -6.39 0.26 -14.93
C GLU A 29 -6.19 0.50 -13.43
N LEU A 30 -6.65 -0.43 -12.61
CA LEU A 30 -6.44 -0.43 -11.16
C LEU A 30 -5.69 -1.71 -10.77
N GLU A 31 -4.42 -1.53 -10.41
CA GLU A 31 -3.60 -2.56 -9.78
C GLU A 31 -3.76 -2.45 -8.27
N VAL A 32 -4.01 -3.57 -7.59
CA VAL A 32 -4.12 -3.64 -6.14
C VAL A 32 -3.06 -4.61 -5.64
N VAL A 33 -2.25 -4.20 -4.66
CA VAL A 33 -1.21 -5.05 -4.07
C VAL A 33 -1.28 -4.96 -2.55
N LEU A 34 -1.36 -6.13 -1.90
CA LEU A 34 -1.18 -6.23 -0.45
C LEU A 34 0.31 -6.25 -0.13
N VAL A 35 0.73 -5.46 0.86
CA VAL A 35 2.14 -5.29 1.23
C VAL A 35 2.38 -5.43 2.71
N LYS A 36 3.58 -5.87 3.09
CA LYS A 36 4.06 -5.81 4.47
C LYS A 36 4.78 -4.50 4.70
N HIS A 37 4.29 -3.68 5.62
CA HIS A 37 4.95 -2.41 5.97
C HIS A 37 6.38 -2.59 6.48
N SER A 38 6.71 -3.74 7.09
CA SER A 38 8.07 -4.07 7.52
C SER A 38 9.06 -4.28 6.37
N GLU A 39 8.56 -4.52 5.15
CA GLU A 39 9.37 -4.73 3.94
C GLU A 39 9.32 -3.49 3.03
N PHE A 40 9.55 -2.31 3.62
CA PHE A 40 9.33 -1.04 2.93
C PHE A 40 10.20 -0.85 1.67
N SER A 41 11.40 -1.44 1.60
CA SER A 41 12.22 -1.41 0.38
C SER A 41 11.49 -2.05 -0.81
N LYS A 42 10.83 -3.20 -0.61
CA LYS A 42 10.02 -3.85 -1.66
C LYS A 42 8.84 -2.99 -2.09
N ILE A 43 8.28 -2.21 -1.16
CA ILE A 43 7.21 -1.25 -1.49
C ILE A 43 7.75 -0.17 -2.43
N LEU A 44 8.96 0.34 -2.18
CA LEU A 44 9.61 1.30 -3.08
C LEU A 44 9.89 0.69 -4.46
N ASP A 45 10.33 -0.56 -4.51
CA ASP A 45 10.56 -1.28 -5.79
C ASP A 45 9.26 -1.40 -6.60
N ILE A 46 8.14 -1.76 -5.95
CA ILE A 46 6.82 -1.83 -6.59
C ILE A 46 6.38 -0.45 -7.11
N CYS A 47 6.54 0.59 -6.29
CA CYS A 47 6.19 1.96 -6.68
C CYS A 47 7.02 2.44 -7.87
N LYS A 48 8.33 2.16 -7.87
CA LYS A 48 9.25 2.50 -8.95
C LYS A 48 8.89 1.78 -10.24
N ASP A 49 8.70 0.46 -10.19
CA ASP A 49 8.26 -0.34 -11.35
C ASP A 49 6.93 0.18 -11.92
N PHE A 50 5.96 0.50 -11.07
CA PHE A 50 4.69 1.07 -11.49
C PHE A 50 4.86 2.42 -12.20
N ALA A 51 5.72 3.30 -11.68
CA ALA A 51 6.05 4.58 -12.30
C ALA A 51 6.74 4.37 -13.66
N ASP A 52 7.73 3.48 -13.74
CA ASP A 52 8.48 3.14 -14.96
C ASP A 52 7.55 2.55 -16.04
N ARG A 53 6.48 1.84 -15.65
CA ARG A 53 5.40 1.36 -16.55
C ARG A 53 4.38 2.44 -16.98
N GLY A 54 4.64 3.70 -16.64
CA GLY A 54 3.78 4.84 -16.97
C GLY A 54 2.55 4.97 -16.07
N GLY A 55 2.67 4.58 -14.80
CA GLY A 55 1.65 4.80 -13.78
C GLY A 55 1.29 6.28 -13.60
N ASN A 56 0.07 6.58 -13.15
CA ASN A 56 -0.40 7.96 -13.00
C ASN A 56 -0.71 8.32 -11.54
N ALA A 57 -1.21 7.37 -10.75
CA ALA A 57 -1.53 7.61 -9.35
C ALA A 57 -1.27 6.39 -8.47
N ILE A 58 -0.73 6.62 -7.28
CA ILE A 58 -0.59 5.65 -6.20
C ILE A 58 -1.52 6.09 -5.06
N ILE A 59 -2.31 5.17 -4.57
CA ILE A 59 -3.25 5.36 -3.45
C ILE A 59 -2.81 4.43 -2.33
N LEU A 60 -2.52 5.03 -1.18
CA LEU A 60 -1.96 4.36 -0.01
C LEU A 60 -3.04 4.21 1.05
N CYS A 61 -3.13 3.05 1.69
CA CYS A 61 -3.97 2.88 2.86
C CYS A 61 -3.49 3.77 4.03
N PRO A 62 -4.31 3.99 5.08
CA PRO A 62 -3.97 4.94 6.14
C PRO A 62 -2.81 4.49 7.04
N GLY A 63 -2.29 3.27 6.87
CA GLY A 63 -1.14 2.74 7.61
C GLY A 63 0.22 3.34 7.21
N PHE A 64 0.30 4.02 6.06
CA PHE A 64 1.53 4.66 5.62
C PHE A 64 1.83 5.94 6.41
N THR A 65 3.04 6.03 6.96
CA THR A 65 3.49 7.22 7.70
C THR A 65 3.82 8.38 6.76
N HIS A 66 3.87 9.61 7.29
CA HIS A 66 4.27 10.77 6.49
C HIS A 66 5.66 10.62 5.86
N GLU A 67 6.63 10.03 6.58
CA GLU A 67 7.96 9.75 6.04
C GLU A 67 7.91 8.74 4.89
N GLN A 68 7.14 7.67 5.05
CA GLN A 68 6.99 6.66 3.98
C GLN A 68 6.35 7.27 2.73
N VAL A 69 5.33 8.12 2.90
CA VAL A 69 4.69 8.84 1.81
C VAL A 69 5.69 9.73 1.08
N ALA A 70 6.51 10.50 1.82
CA ALA A 70 7.54 11.35 1.23
C ALA A 70 8.56 10.53 0.41
N LYS A 71 9.05 9.42 0.97
CA LYS A 71 9.99 8.51 0.28
C LYS A 71 9.39 7.90 -0.99
N ILE A 72 8.11 7.53 -0.95
CA ILE A 72 7.41 7.03 -2.14
C ILE A 72 7.34 8.15 -3.20
N SER A 73 6.95 9.36 -2.82
CA SER A 73 6.89 10.51 -3.73
C SER A 73 8.25 10.82 -4.38
N GLU A 74 9.34 10.80 -3.59
CA GLU A 74 10.71 10.96 -4.10
C GLU A 74 11.08 9.84 -5.09
N THR A 75 10.67 8.60 -4.80
CA THR A 75 10.99 7.42 -5.61
C THR A 75 10.30 7.45 -6.99
N VAL A 76 9.05 7.92 -7.04
CA VAL A 76 8.25 7.91 -8.28
C VAL A 76 8.33 9.22 -9.08
N GLY A 77 8.85 10.29 -8.46
CA GLY A 77 9.01 11.60 -9.10
C GLY A 77 7.70 12.35 -9.31
N GLU A 78 7.78 13.47 -10.03
CA GLU A 78 6.67 14.44 -10.18
C GLU A 78 5.54 13.97 -11.11
N SER A 79 5.77 12.93 -11.92
CA SER A 79 4.81 12.43 -12.90
C SER A 79 3.74 11.50 -12.33
N VAL A 80 3.88 11.06 -11.08
CA VAL A 80 2.97 10.13 -10.41
C VAL A 80 2.40 10.78 -9.15
N SER A 81 1.07 10.87 -9.08
CA SER A 81 0.38 11.37 -7.89
C SER A 81 0.47 10.37 -6.74
N VAL A 82 0.86 10.80 -5.54
CA VAL A 82 0.86 9.96 -4.32
C VAL A 82 -0.21 10.44 -3.35
N ASN A 83 -1.19 9.59 -3.08
CA ASN A 83 -2.39 9.91 -2.30
C ASN A 83 -2.52 8.97 -1.12
N VAL A 84 -3.08 9.45 0.00
CA VAL A 84 -3.37 8.61 1.17
C VAL A 84 -4.87 8.58 1.41
N ALA A 85 -5.47 7.39 1.35
CA ALA A 85 -6.88 7.18 1.68
C ALA A 85 -7.06 7.17 3.20
N ARG A 86 -7.62 8.24 3.76
CA ARG A 86 -7.87 8.38 5.19
C ARG A 86 -9.37 8.43 5.49
N GLY A 87 -9.79 7.64 6.48
CA GLY A 87 -11.12 7.77 7.08
C GLY A 87 -11.17 8.90 8.11
N ASP A 88 -12.37 9.31 8.51
CA ASP A 88 -12.55 10.16 9.68
C ASP A 88 -12.18 9.41 10.99
N GLY A 89 -12.13 10.13 12.11
CA GLY A 89 -11.70 9.55 13.38
C GLY A 89 -12.54 8.36 13.83
N LYS A 90 -13.87 8.40 13.62
CA LYS A 90 -14.77 7.31 14.01
C LYS A 90 -14.58 6.08 13.11
N SER A 91 -14.42 6.29 11.81
CA SER A 91 -14.18 5.21 10.84
C SER A 91 -12.84 4.53 11.09
N ALA A 92 -11.80 5.29 11.42
CA ALA A 92 -10.49 4.73 11.76
C ALA A 92 -10.56 3.80 12.99
N VAL A 93 -11.32 4.19 14.03
CA VAL A 93 -11.55 3.34 15.20
C VAL A 93 -12.33 2.07 14.85
N ALA A 94 -13.36 2.18 14.00
CA ALA A 94 -14.13 1.02 13.55
C ALA A 94 -13.26 0.01 12.79
N ALA A 95 -12.44 0.50 11.85
CA ALA A 95 -11.49 -0.33 11.10
C ALA A 95 -10.46 -0.98 12.04
N ARG A 96 -9.88 -0.22 12.98
CA ARG A 96 -8.93 -0.76 13.97
C ARG A 96 -9.51 -1.90 14.79
N ARG A 97 -10.73 -1.75 15.31
CA ARG A 97 -11.40 -2.82 16.07
C ARG A 97 -11.63 -4.07 15.21
N ALA A 98 -11.92 -3.90 13.92
CA ALA A 98 -12.06 -5.03 13.00
C ALA A 98 -10.72 -5.75 12.77
N MET A 99 -9.63 -5.00 12.58
CA MET A 99 -8.28 -5.56 12.50
C MET A 99 -7.88 -6.30 13.79
N GLU A 100 -8.18 -5.75 14.96
CA GLU A 100 -7.96 -6.43 16.25
C GLU A 100 -8.67 -7.78 16.32
N ARG A 101 -9.96 -7.85 15.94
CA ARG A 101 -10.72 -9.12 15.88
C ARG A 101 -10.15 -10.11 14.86
N ALA A 102 -9.60 -9.62 13.75
CA ALA A 102 -8.92 -10.43 12.74
C ALA A 102 -7.54 -10.94 13.18
N GLY A 103 -7.06 -10.56 14.36
CA GLY A 103 -5.75 -10.98 14.88
C GLY A 103 -4.57 -10.23 14.25
N TRP A 104 -4.83 -9.10 13.60
CA TRP A 104 -3.84 -8.32 12.85
C TRP A 104 -2.61 -7.91 13.68
N PHE A 105 -2.80 -7.73 14.99
CA PHE A 105 -1.76 -7.29 15.92
C PHE A 105 -1.19 -8.43 16.79
N ASN A 106 -1.60 -9.68 16.55
CA ASN A 106 -1.25 -10.82 17.38
C ASN A 106 0.03 -11.56 16.93
N GLN A 107 0.81 -10.99 16.01
CA GLN A 107 2.11 -11.58 15.65
C GLN A 107 3.08 -11.46 16.84
N LYS A 108 3.30 -12.60 17.52
CA LYS A 108 4.37 -12.78 18.49
C LYS A 108 5.69 -12.56 17.76
N GLY A 109 6.51 -11.63 18.27
CA GLY A 109 7.84 -11.39 17.76
C GLY A 109 8.67 -12.66 17.72
N SER A 110 9.14 -13.03 16.53
CA SER A 110 10.36 -13.82 16.39
C SER A 110 11.53 -12.94 16.85
N GLY A 111 11.87 -12.99 18.15
CA GLY A 111 13.03 -12.24 18.64
C GLY A 111 13.06 -11.90 20.13
N GLN A 112 12.67 -12.81 21.03
CA GLN A 112 13.25 -12.88 22.36
C GLN A 112 13.48 -14.35 22.70
N ASN A 113 14.66 -14.84 22.34
CA ASN A 113 15.27 -16.01 22.95
C ASN A 113 16.79 -15.84 22.85
N GLN A 114 17.43 -16.03 24.01
CA GLN A 114 18.86 -15.89 24.36
C GLN A 114 19.28 -14.49 24.81
#